data_AF-A0A016UIS3-F1
#
_entry.id   AF-A0A016UIS3-F1
#
_cell.length_a   1.000
_cell.length_b   1.000
_cell.length_c   1.000
_cell.angle_alpha   90.00
_cell.angle_beta   90.00
_cell.angle_gamma   90.00
#
_symmetry.space_group_name_H-M   'P 1'
#
loop_
_entity.id
_entity.type
_entity.pdbx_description
1 polymer ?
#
loop_
_entity_poly.entity_id
_entity_poly.type
_entity_poly.pdbx_seq_one_letter_code
_entity_poly.pdbx_strand_id
1 'polypeptide(L)'
;MFFIQILQQSSDPCEVEGALRMIGELNHQLTKSKKYKKDVERMLDALIISRLRDHSKFVRARAAWCLKEYSDAHFHTKSIIVKFDENFLPVLESNRKREAIKDVSDPPAKLSKA
;
A
#
# COMPACT_ATOMS: atom_id res chain seq x y z
N MET A 1 9.72 -8.96 -16.39
CA MET A 1 9.28 -8.10 -15.26
C MET A 1 8.87 -9.01 -14.10
N PHE A 2 9.82 -9.41 -13.26
CA PHE A 2 9.61 -10.37 -12.17
C PHE A 2 8.55 -9.90 -11.16
N PHE A 3 8.55 -8.61 -10.79
CA PHE A 3 7.62 -8.06 -9.80
C PHE A 3 6.16 -7.99 -10.28
N ILE A 4 5.93 -7.72 -11.57
CA ILE A 4 4.57 -7.76 -12.14
C ILE A 4 4.00 -9.17 -12.05
N GLN A 5 4.84 -10.17 -12.28
CA GLN A 5 4.46 -11.57 -12.22
C GLN A 5 4.08 -11.98 -10.79
N ILE A 6 4.85 -11.55 -9.78
CA ILE A 6 4.51 -11.76 -8.36
C ILE A 6 3.20 -11.06 -8.00
N LEU A 7 3.02 -9.80 -8.43
CA LEU A 7 1.79 -9.06 -8.17
C LEU A 7 0.55 -9.67 -8.85
N GLN A 8 0.71 -10.48 -9.89
CA GLN A 8 -0.39 -11.12 -10.59
C GLN A 8 -0.65 -12.57 -10.15
N GLN A 9 0.38 -13.32 -9.80
CA GLN A 9 0.30 -14.76 -9.57
C GLN A 9 0.45 -15.16 -8.10
N SER A 10 1.07 -14.33 -7.26
CA SER A 10 1.25 -14.67 -5.86
C SER A 10 0.00 -14.33 -5.03
N SER A 11 -0.38 -15.29 -4.20
CA SER A 11 -1.43 -15.14 -3.18
C SER A 11 -0.84 -14.91 -1.78
N ASP A 12 0.49 -15.00 -1.62
CA ASP A 12 1.15 -14.75 -0.35
C ASP A 12 1.24 -13.24 -0.08
N PRO A 13 0.61 -12.74 0.99
CA PRO A 13 0.68 -11.33 1.35
C PRO A 13 2.10 -10.81 1.56
N CYS A 14 3.05 -11.67 1.98
CA CYS A 14 4.44 -11.27 2.21
C CYS A 14 5.18 -11.01 0.89
N GLU A 15 5.01 -11.88 -0.10
CA GLU A 15 5.61 -11.70 -1.43
C GLU A 15 5.02 -10.49 -2.16
N VAL A 16 3.71 -10.29 -2.06
CA VAL A 16 3.01 -9.14 -2.64
C VAL A 16 3.47 -7.85 -1.97
N GLU A 17 3.59 -7.83 -0.64
CA GLU A 17 4.11 -6.68 0.11
C GLU A 17 5.57 -6.36 -0.27
N GLY A 18 6.43 -7.37 -0.37
CA GLY A 18 7.81 -7.22 -0.81
C GLY A 18 7.93 -6.68 -2.23
N ALA A 19 7.09 -7.17 -3.15
CA ALA A 19 7.03 -6.65 -4.52
C ALA A 19 6.62 -5.17 -4.56
N LEU A 20 5.60 -4.78 -3.77
CA LEU A 20 5.18 -3.38 -3.65
C LEU A 20 6.29 -2.50 -3.05
N ARG A 21 7.02 -2.99 -2.04
CA ARG A 21 8.17 -2.29 -1.44
C ARG A 21 9.24 -2.02 -2.49
N MET A 22 9.64 -3.04 -3.25
CA MET A 22 10.67 -2.92 -4.28
C MET A 22 10.26 -1.96 -5.40
N ILE A 23 9.00 -2.02 -5.85
CA ILE A 23 8.48 -1.09 -6.86
C ILE A 23 8.47 0.35 -6.33
N GLY A 24 8.10 0.57 -5.08
CA GLY A 24 8.16 1.90 -4.45
C GLY A 24 9.57 2.46 -4.37
N GLU A 25 10.56 1.65 -3.99
CA GLU A 25 11.98 2.09 -3.96
C GLU A 25 12.54 2.42 -5.36
N LEU A 26 12.06 1.73 -6.40
CA LEU A 26 12.45 1.99 -7.78
C LEU A 26 11.83 3.26 -8.39
N ASN A 27 10.94 3.94 -7.66
CA ASN A 27 10.33 5.22 -8.03
C ASN A 27 11.34 6.15 -8.71
N HIS A 28 12.41 6.51 -8.01
CA HIS A 28 13.31 7.57 -8.45
C HIS A 28 13.96 7.24 -9.80
N GLN A 29 14.24 5.96 -10.07
CA GLN A 29 14.82 5.52 -11.33
C GLN A 29 13.77 5.49 -12.46
N LEU A 30 12.55 5.04 -12.14
CA LEU A 30 11.46 4.88 -13.08
C LEU A 30 10.83 6.22 -13.50
N THR A 31 10.81 7.20 -12.61
CA THR A 31 10.20 8.52 -12.84
C THR A 31 11.16 9.52 -13.49
N LYS A 32 12.49 9.29 -13.37
CA LYS A 32 13.56 10.08 -13.99
C LYS A 32 13.56 9.99 -15.53
N SER A 33 13.17 8.84 -16.08
CA SER A 33 13.12 8.64 -17.53
C SER A 33 11.70 8.83 -18.08
N LYS A 34 11.53 9.83 -18.96
CA LYS A 34 10.23 10.08 -19.64
C LYS A 34 9.73 8.88 -20.46
N LYS A 35 10.62 7.99 -20.90
CA LYS A 35 10.29 6.80 -21.69
C LYS A 35 9.37 5.83 -20.93
N TYR A 36 9.59 5.67 -19.62
CA TYR A 36 8.90 4.66 -18.82
C TYR A 36 7.67 5.19 -18.09
N LYS A 37 7.45 6.52 -18.06
CA LYS A 37 6.33 7.14 -17.33
C LYS A 37 4.97 6.53 -17.67
N LYS A 38 4.67 6.32 -18.96
CA LYS A 38 3.39 5.77 -19.41
C LYS A 38 3.18 4.31 -18.99
N ASP A 39 4.26 3.55 -18.91
CA ASP A 39 4.20 2.15 -18.49
C ASP A 39 4.13 2.02 -16.97
N VAL A 40 4.79 2.92 -16.24
CA VAL A 40 4.65 3.06 -14.79
C VAL A 40 3.23 3.47 -14.42
N GLU A 41 2.64 4.47 -15.09
CA GLU A 41 1.23 4.85 -14.85
C GLU A 41 0.27 3.68 -15.07
N ARG A 42 0.46 2.89 -16.14
CA ARG A 42 -0.34 1.68 -16.41
C ARG A 42 -0.15 0.62 -15.33
N MET A 43 1.07 0.43 -14.84
CA MET A 43 1.37 -0.50 -13.76
C MET A 43 0.71 -0.07 -12.44
N LEU A 44 0.78 1.22 -12.09
CA LEU A 44 0.14 1.77 -10.90
C LEU A 44 -1.39 1.56 -10.94
N ASP A 45 -2.02 1.88 -12.07
CA ASP A 45 -3.48 1.76 -12.22
C ASP A 45 -3.96 0.31 -12.21
N ALA A 46 -3.27 -0.60 -12.93
CA ALA A 46 -3.68 -1.99 -13.03
C ALA A 46 -3.34 -2.83 -11.80
N LEU A 47 -2.15 -2.65 -11.22
CA LEU A 47 -1.60 -3.59 -10.24
C LEU A 47 -1.55 -3.03 -8.82
N ILE A 48 -1.41 -1.71 -8.62
CA ILE A 48 -1.24 -1.15 -7.27
C ILE A 48 -2.57 -0.64 -6.70
N ILE A 49 -3.39 0.02 -7.52
CA ILE A 49 -4.71 0.50 -7.06
C ILE A 49 -5.62 -0.66 -6.66
N SER A 50 -5.59 -1.77 -7.40
CA SER A 50 -6.37 -2.98 -7.07
C SER A 50 -5.99 -3.57 -5.70
N ARG A 51 -4.74 -3.37 -5.25
CA ARG A 51 -4.22 -3.85 -3.97
C ARG A 51 -4.61 -2.99 -2.78
N LEU A 52 -5.17 -1.79 -2.99
CA LEU A 52 -5.79 -1.00 -1.91
C LEU A 52 -7.04 -1.68 -1.32
N ARG A 53 -7.64 -2.64 -2.04
CA ARG A 53 -8.80 -3.42 -1.59
C ARG A 53 -8.45 -4.84 -1.14
N ASP A 54 -7.16 -5.16 -1.03
CA ASP A 54 -6.70 -6.48 -0.63
C ASP A 54 -7.19 -6.84 0.79
N HIS A 55 -7.42 -8.11 1.10
CA HIS A 55 -7.85 -8.56 2.43
C HIS A 55 -6.78 -8.28 3.51
N SER A 56 -5.50 -8.32 3.14
CA SER A 56 -4.40 -8.04 4.06
C SER A 56 -4.23 -6.54 4.30
N LYS A 57 -4.35 -6.11 5.56
CA LYS A 57 -4.09 -4.72 5.97
C LYS A 57 -2.65 -4.27 5.66
N PHE A 58 -1.70 -5.19 5.69
CA PHE A 58 -0.29 -4.89 5.44
C PHE A 58 -0.07 -4.61 3.95
N VAL A 59 -0.69 -5.40 3.09
CA VAL A 59 -0.69 -5.18 1.63
C VAL A 59 -1.37 -3.85 1.30
N ARG A 60 -2.54 -3.56 1.88
CA ARG A 60 -3.23 -2.27 1.68
C ARG A 60 -2.38 -1.08 2.10
N ALA A 61 -1.82 -1.12 3.31
CA ALA A 61 -0.95 -0.05 3.81
C ALA A 61 0.30 0.13 2.93
N ARG A 62 0.90 -0.98 2.46
CA ARG A 62 2.06 -0.93 1.59
C ARG A 62 1.73 -0.41 0.19
N ALA A 63 0.59 -0.79 -0.38
CA ALA A 63 0.11 -0.26 -1.66
C ALA A 63 -0.11 1.26 -1.57
N ALA A 64 -0.70 1.73 -0.47
CA ALA A 64 -0.88 3.15 -0.21
C ALA A 64 0.47 3.89 -0.06
N TRP A 65 1.43 3.31 0.67
CA TRP A 65 2.80 3.85 0.75
C TRP A 65 3.47 3.90 -0.62
N CYS A 66 3.35 2.84 -1.42
CA CYS A 66 3.92 2.81 -2.76
C CYS A 66 3.35 3.93 -3.63
N LEU A 67 2.03 4.14 -3.62
CA LEU A 67 1.41 5.25 -4.37
C LEU A 67 1.88 6.62 -3.88
N LYS A 68 2.08 6.79 -2.57
CA LYS A 68 2.68 8.00 -1.99
C LYS A 68 4.10 8.23 -2.51
N GLU A 69 4.95 7.22 -2.61
CA GLU A 69 6.31 7.43 -3.15
C GLU A 69 6.27 7.97 -4.59
N TYR A 70 5.29 7.53 -5.37
CA TYR A 70 5.08 8.01 -6.73
C TYR A 70 4.35 9.38 -6.79
N SER A 71 3.85 9.95 -5.69
CA SER A 71 3.07 11.21 -5.73
C SER A 71 3.87 12.41 -6.22
N ASP A 72 5.18 12.42 -5.98
CA ASP A 72 6.08 13.49 -6.42
C ASP A 72 6.36 13.43 -7.92
N ALA A 73 6.06 12.30 -8.56
CA ALA A 73 6.15 12.18 -10.00
C ALA A 73 4.95 12.89 -10.64
N HIS A 74 5.22 13.92 -11.44
CA HIS A 74 4.22 14.53 -12.32
C HIS A 74 3.68 13.49 -13.32
N PHE A 75 2.62 12.79 -12.92
CA PHE A 75 1.81 11.93 -13.77
C PHE A 75 0.75 12.76 -14.48
N HIS A 76 0.53 12.45 -15.74
CA HIS A 76 -0.45 13.20 -16.55
C HIS A 76 -1.89 12.74 -16.28
N THR A 77 -2.04 11.57 -15.66
CA THR A 77 -3.33 10.91 -15.48
C THR A 77 -3.99 11.36 -14.16
N LYS A 78 -4.81 12.42 -14.23
CA LYS A 78 -5.63 12.91 -13.10
C LYS A 78 -6.52 11.81 -12.47
N SER A 79 -6.86 10.75 -13.21
CA SER A 79 -7.69 9.66 -12.68
C SER A 79 -6.98 8.81 -11.62
N ILE A 80 -5.64 8.72 -11.63
CA ILE A 80 -4.90 7.96 -10.61
C ILE A 80 -5.04 8.65 -9.25
N ILE A 81 -5.01 9.99 -9.24
CA ILE A 81 -5.14 10.81 -8.03
C ILE A 81 -6.56 10.67 -7.46
N VAL A 82 -7.59 10.77 -8.30
CA VAL A 82 -9.00 10.60 -7.88
C VAL A 82 -9.25 9.20 -7.31
N LYS A 83 -8.77 8.15 -8.01
CA LYS A 83 -8.88 6.77 -7.51
C LYS A 83 -8.09 6.56 -6.22
N PHE A 84 -6.96 7.25 -6.04
CA PHE A 84 -6.23 7.20 -4.78
C PHE A 84 -7.08 7.78 -3.65
N ASP A 85 -7.59 9.00 -3.78
CA ASP A 85 -8.41 9.64 -2.74
C ASP A 85 -9.65 8.80 -2.36
N GLU A 86 -10.35 8.23 -3.35
CA GLU A 86 -11.51 7.37 -3.13
C GLU A 86 -11.17 6.08 -2.36
N ASN A 87 -9.99 5.50 -2.60
CA ASN A 87 -9.58 4.24 -1.97
C ASN A 87 -8.67 4.44 -0.73
N PHE A 88 -8.20 5.65 -0.47
CA PHE A 88 -7.31 5.96 0.66
C PHE A 88 -8.09 6.14 1.97
N LEU A 89 -9.25 6.79 1.95
CA LEU A 89 -10.11 6.97 3.14
C LEU A 89 -10.49 5.62 3.80
N PRO A 90 -10.94 4.59 3.07
CA PRO A 90 -11.24 3.28 3.66
C PRO A 90 -10.01 2.55 4.23
N VAL A 91 -8.83 2.76 3.66
CA VAL A 91 -7.56 2.20 4.16
C VAL A 91 -7.23 2.83 5.52
N LEU A 92 -7.35 4.15 5.64
CA LEU A 92 -7.15 4.86 6.91
C LEU A 92 -8.16 4.44 7.97
N GLU A 93 -9.45 4.33 7.63
CA GLU A 93 -10.47 3.88 8.57
C GLU A 93 -10.28 2.43 9.04
N SER A 94 -9.85 1.55 8.13
CA SER A 94 -9.51 0.16 8.45
C SER A 94 -8.30 0.05 9.38
N ASN A 95 -7.37 1.00 9.30
CA ASN A 95 -6.19 1.07 10.17
C ASN A 95 -6.51 1.73 11.52
N ARG A 96 -7.40 2.73 11.56
CA ARG A 96 -7.81 3.46 12.78
C ARG A 96 -8.56 2.57 13.79
N LYS A 97 -9.33 1.58 13.34
CA LYS A 97 -10.08 0.67 14.23
C LYS A 97 -9.21 -0.19 15.18
N ARG A 98 -7.87 -0.22 15.03
CA ARG A 98 -6.98 -0.97 15.93
C ARG A 98 -6.36 -0.15 17.06
N GLU A 99 -6.29 1.18 16.98
CA GLU A 99 -5.81 1.96 18.13
C GLU A 99 -6.81 1.87 19.29
N ALA A 100 -8.11 1.75 19.01
CA ALA A 100 -9.14 1.60 20.04
C ALA A 100 -9.22 0.22 20.72
N ILE A 101 -8.47 -0.79 20.28
CA ILE A 101 -8.54 -2.17 20.84
C ILE A 101 -7.30 -2.50 21.69
N LYS A 102 -6.27 -1.64 21.72
CA LYS A 102 -5.10 -1.85 22.61
C LYS A 102 -5.29 -1.35 24.04
N ASP A 103 -6.34 -0.58 24.35
CA ASP A 103 -6.60 -0.05 25.70
C ASP A 103 -7.45 -0.98 26.60
N VAL A 104 -7.80 -2.20 26.16
CA VAL A 104 -8.58 -3.17 26.97
C VAL A 104 -7.87 -4.52 27.01
N SER A 105 -6.59 -4.53 27.38
CA SER A 105 -5.86 -5.78 27.64
C SER A 105 -4.71 -5.61 28.65
N ASP A 106 -4.92 -4.79 29.69
CA ASP A 106 -4.14 -4.96 30.91
C ASP A 106 -4.97 -5.81 31.90
N PRO A 107 -4.50 -7.00 32.31
CA PRO A 107 -5.17 -7.78 33.35
C PRO A 107 -5.10 -7.01 34.68
N PRO A 108 -6.15 -7.05 35.52
CA PRO A 108 -6.13 -6.38 36.82
C PRO A 108 -4.98 -6.96 37.66
N ALA A 109 -4.05 -6.09 38.06
CA ALA A 109 -2.99 -6.41 38.99
C ALA A 109 -3.58 -7.11 40.22
N LYS A 110 -3.13 -8.35 40.47
CA LYS A 110 -3.53 -9.12 41.65
C LYS A 110 -3.11 -8.34 42.89
N LEU A 111 -4.08 -7.90 43.70
CA LEU A 111 -3.84 -7.50 45.08
C LEU A 111 -3.26 -8.69 45.83
N SER A 112 -1.96 -8.66 46.11
CA SER A 112 -1.36 -9.53 47.13
C SER A 112 -1.59 -8.86 48.48
N LYS A 113 -2.56 -9.38 49.24
CA LYS A 113 -2.59 -9.22 50.70
C LYS A 113 -1.57 -10.19 51.29
N ALA A 114 -0.58 -9.66 52.01
CA ALA A 114 0.13 -10.32 53.10
C ALA A 114 0.74 -9.24 53.98
#